data_AF-A0A6B3HXF0-F1
#
_entry.id   AF-A0A6B3HXF0-F1
#
_cell.length_a   1.000
_cell.length_b   1.000
_cell.length_c   1.000
_cell.angle_alpha   90.00
_cell.angle_beta   90.00
_cell.angle_gamma   90.00
#
_symmetry.space_group_name_H-M   'P 1'
#
loop_
_entity.id
_entity.type
_entity.pdbx_description
1 polymer ?
#
loop_
_entity_poly.entity_id
_entity_poly.type
_entity_poly.pdbx_seq_one_letter_code
_entity_poly.pdbx_strand_id
1 'polypeptide(L)'
;PESVSLTAERVVVVGNGNVALDVARILVMDPETLAATDIADHALAALRGSKVREVVLLGRRGPEDAACTASELLALKHLPGVGLVVDDHDPRT
;
A
#
# COMPACT_ATOMS: atom_id res chain seq x y z
N PRO A 1 -18.58 7.66 -11.07
CA PRO A 1 -17.12 7.94 -11.00
C PRO A 1 -16.35 6.80 -11.67
N GLU A 2 -15.33 7.10 -12.47
CA GLU A 2 -14.43 6.08 -13.01
C GLU A 2 -13.57 5.53 -11.86
N SER A 3 -13.71 4.23 -11.56
CA SER A 3 -12.90 3.53 -10.56
C SER A 3 -11.59 3.07 -11.18
N VAL A 4 -10.54 3.00 -10.37
CA VAL A 4 -9.25 2.44 -10.78
C VAL A 4 -9.38 0.92 -10.93
N SER A 5 -9.02 0.39 -12.09
CA SER A 5 -8.98 -1.07 -12.32
C SER A 5 -7.78 -1.70 -11.61
N LEU A 6 -8.03 -2.73 -10.79
CA LEU A 6 -6.99 -3.45 -10.04
C LEU A 6 -6.43 -4.67 -10.81
N THR A 7 -6.30 -4.54 -12.14
CA THR A 7 -5.81 -5.61 -13.02
C THR A 7 -4.30 -5.60 -13.22
N ALA A 8 -3.61 -4.54 -12.80
CA ALA A 8 -2.15 -4.46 -12.81
C ALA A 8 -1.53 -5.24 -11.64
N GLU A 9 -0.32 -5.76 -11.84
CA GLU A 9 0.41 -6.45 -10.75
C GLU A 9 1.15 -5.47 -9.82
N ARG A 10 1.45 -4.26 -10.29
CA ARG A 10 2.16 -3.22 -9.53
C ARG A 10 1.37 -1.91 -9.53
N VAL A 11 1.24 -1.30 -8.36
CA VAL A 11 0.64 0.04 -8.17
C VAL A 11 1.69 0.97 -7.58
N VAL A 12 1.76 2.20 -8.09
CA VAL A 12 2.60 3.26 -7.53
C VAL A 12 1.70 4.28 -6.86
N VAL A 13 1.93 4.53 -5.58
CA VAL A 13 1.24 5.58 -4.81
C VAL A 13 2.22 6.72 -4.61
N VAL A 14 1.87 7.91 -5.08
CA VAL A 14 2.69 9.11 -4.89
C VAL A 14 2.40 9.71 -3.53
N GLY A 15 3.40 9.71 -2.66
CA GLY A 15 3.30 10.17 -1.28
C GLY A 15 3.84 9.15 -0.28
N ASN A 16 4.34 9.66 0.84
CA ASN A 16 4.94 8.89 1.94
C ASN A 16 4.33 9.28 3.30
N GLY A 17 3.04 9.61 3.30
CA GLY A 17 2.25 9.91 4.50
C GLY A 17 1.37 8.73 4.91
N ASN A 18 0.71 8.86 6.06
CA ASN A 18 -0.20 7.86 6.62
C ASN A 18 -1.26 7.35 5.63
N VAL A 19 -1.89 8.26 4.88
CA VAL A 19 -2.89 7.90 3.86
C VAL A 19 -2.30 7.01 2.77
N ALA A 20 -1.04 7.24 2.36
CA ALA A 20 -0.38 6.40 1.37
C ALA A 20 -0.11 4.99 1.93
N LEU A 21 0.25 4.89 3.22
CA LEU A 21 0.40 3.60 3.91
C LEU A 21 -0.94 2.86 4.02
N ASP A 22 -2.03 3.55 4.32
CA ASP A 22 -3.37 2.95 4.37
C ASP A 22 -3.81 2.43 3.01
N VAL A 23 -3.58 3.19 1.92
CA VAL A 23 -3.85 2.74 0.56
C VAL A 23 -3.03 1.51 0.23
N ALA A 24 -1.73 1.52 0.52
CA ALA A 24 -0.87 0.36 0.31
C ALA A 24 -1.37 -0.86 1.09
N ARG A 25 -1.71 -0.68 2.37
CA ARG A 25 -2.25 -1.73 3.24
C ARG A 25 -3.52 -2.35 2.65
N ILE A 26 -4.48 -1.55 2.20
CA ILE A 26 -5.72 -2.07 1.60
C ILE A 26 -5.46 -2.86 0.32
N LEU A 27 -4.51 -2.41 -0.52
CA LEU A 27 -4.22 -3.05 -1.80
C LEU A 27 -3.47 -4.39 -1.68
N VAL A 28 -2.74 -4.61 -0.58
CA VAL A 28 -1.89 -5.82 -0.39
C VAL A 28 -2.38 -6.77 0.70
N MET A 29 -3.31 -6.33 1.57
CA MET A 29 -3.88 -7.19 2.59
C MET A 29 -4.78 -8.26 1.96
N ASP A 30 -4.77 -9.46 2.57
CA ASP A 30 -5.70 -10.52 2.23
C ASP A 30 -7.16 -9.99 2.26
N PRO A 31 -7.90 -10.04 1.13
CA PRO A 31 -9.29 -9.61 1.09
C PRO A 31 -10.18 -10.29 2.14
N GLU A 32 -9.87 -11.52 2.58
CA GLU A 32 -10.66 -12.19 3.61
C GLU A 32 -10.41 -11.60 5.02
N THR A 33 -9.25 -10.98 5.27
CA THR A 33 -9.03 -10.19 6.49
C THR A 33 -9.84 -8.90 6.44
N LEU A 34 -9.93 -8.26 5.27
CA LEU A 34 -10.74 -7.06 5.07
C LEU A 34 -12.24 -7.32 5.13
N ALA A 35 -12.68 -8.53 4.76
CA ALA A 35 -14.09 -8.93 4.83
C ALA A 35 -14.68 -8.90 6.26
N ALA A 36 -13.82 -8.88 7.29
CA ALA A 36 -14.23 -8.76 8.69
C ALA A 36 -14.34 -7.30 9.18
N THR A 37 -14.07 -6.30 8.32
CA THR A 37 -14.15 -4.87 8.66
C THR A 37 -15.40 -4.21 8.04
N ASP A 38 -15.54 -2.90 8.22
CA ASP A 38 -16.59 -2.07 7.63
C ASP A 38 -16.28 -1.60 6.19
N ILE A 39 -15.38 -2.31 5.49
CA ILE A 39 -15.01 -1.96 4.11
C ILE A 39 -16.24 -2.06 3.19
N ALA A 40 -16.35 -1.16 2.23
CA ALA A 40 -17.47 -1.16 1.30
C ALA A 40 -17.47 -2.41 0.41
N ASP A 41 -18.64 -3.05 0.24
CA ASP A 41 -18.80 -4.30 -0.52
C ASP A 41 -18.20 -4.24 -1.93
N HIS A 42 -18.39 -3.12 -2.63
CA HIS A 42 -17.87 -2.92 -3.98
C HIS A 42 -16.34 -2.85 -4.02
N ALA A 43 -15.71 -2.30 -2.98
CA ALA A 43 -14.25 -2.26 -2.86
C ALA A 43 -13.70 -3.65 -2.53
N LEU A 44 -14.35 -4.38 -1.61
CA LEU A 44 -13.99 -5.76 -1.29
C LEU A 44 -14.09 -6.68 -2.52
N ALA A 45 -15.16 -6.55 -3.31
CA ALA A 45 -15.33 -7.29 -4.55
C ALA A 45 -14.21 -7.00 -5.57
N ALA A 46 -13.80 -5.73 -5.70
CA ALA A 46 -12.69 -5.35 -6.56
C ALA A 46 -11.35 -5.92 -6.06
N LEU A 47 -11.12 -5.91 -4.74
CA LEU A 47 -9.89 -6.44 -4.12
C LEU A 47 -9.78 -7.96 -4.25
N ARG A 48 -10.89 -8.71 -4.14
CA ARG A 48 -10.90 -10.16 -4.40
C ARG A 48 -10.50 -10.54 -5.82
N GLY A 49 -10.78 -9.67 -6.80
CA GLY A 49 -10.35 -9.84 -8.19
C GLY A 49 -9.01 -9.18 -8.54
N SER A 50 -8.35 -8.55 -7.57
CA SER A 50 -7.12 -7.79 -7.77
C SER A 50 -5.97 -8.70 -8.19
N LYS A 51 -5.11 -8.20 -9.09
CA LYS A 51 -3.83 -8.83 -9.43
C LYS A 51 -2.65 -8.17 -8.74
N VAL A 52 -2.87 -7.12 -7.94
CA VAL A 52 -1.81 -6.35 -7.29
C VAL A 52 -1.04 -7.26 -6.35
N ARG A 53 0.28 -7.29 -6.53
CA ARG A 53 1.25 -8.02 -5.70
C ARG A 53 2.30 -7.09 -5.11
N GLU A 54 2.44 -5.89 -5.67
CA GLU A 54 3.42 -4.91 -5.24
C GLU A 54 2.83 -3.51 -5.23
N VAL A 55 3.07 -2.79 -4.13
CA VAL A 55 2.75 -1.37 -4.00
C VAL A 55 4.04 -0.61 -3.70
N VAL A 56 4.38 0.33 -4.57
CA VAL A 56 5.54 1.20 -4.42
C VAL A 56 5.08 2.56 -3.90
N LEU A 57 5.63 2.99 -2.77
CA LEU A 57 5.40 4.32 -2.23
C LEU A 57 6.48 5.26 -2.73
N LEU A 58 6.11 6.17 -3.62
CA LEU A 58 7.03 7.13 -4.22
C LEU A 58 7.02 8.44 -3.43
N GLY A 59 8.05 8.63 -2.61
CA GLY A 59 8.36 9.90 -1.97
C GLY A 59 9.08 10.86 -2.94
N ARG A 60 8.74 12.15 -2.90
CA ARG A 60 9.44 13.19 -3.69
C ARG A 60 10.73 13.70 -3.02
N ARG A 61 10.96 13.33 -1.78
CA ARG A 61 12.08 13.75 -0.91
C ARG A 61 12.59 12.53 -0.14
N GLY A 62 13.71 12.70 0.57
CA GLY A 62 14.34 11.65 1.35
C GLY A 62 13.50 11.13 2.53
N PRO A 63 13.93 10.03 3.17
CA PRO A 63 13.25 9.43 4.32
C PRO A 63 13.12 10.39 5.52
N GLU A 64 14.02 11.35 5.68
CA GLU A 64 13.96 12.41 6.70
C GLU A 64 12.73 13.34 6.56
N ASP A 65 12.15 13.37 5.36
CA ASP A 65 10.97 14.17 5.02
C ASP A 65 9.67 13.33 5.00
N ALA A 66 9.73 12.08 5.46
CA ALA A 66 8.57 11.20 5.52
C ALA A 66 7.47 11.79 6.42
N ALA A 67 6.26 11.91 5.86
CA ALA A 67 5.11 12.42 6.59
C ALA A 67 4.38 11.32 7.38
N CYS A 68 4.75 10.05 7.18
CA CYS A 68 4.15 8.94 7.89
C CYS A 68 4.68 8.83 9.33
N THR A 69 3.84 8.32 10.22
CA THR A 69 4.26 7.99 11.59
C THR A 69 5.05 6.69 11.62
N ALA A 70 6.00 6.58 12.56
CA ALA A 70 6.77 5.35 12.74
C ALA A 70 5.88 4.14 13.08
N SER A 71 4.82 4.34 13.86
CA SER A 71 3.86 3.29 14.21
C SER A 71 3.14 2.71 13.01
N GLU A 72 2.72 3.56 12.06
CA GLU A 72 2.03 3.08 10.86
C GLU A 72 2.99 2.40 9.88
N LEU A 73 4.21 2.90 9.74
CA LEU A 73 5.24 2.23 8.94
C LEU A 73 5.57 0.85 9.52
N LEU A 74 5.71 0.75 10.85
CA LEU A 74 5.94 -0.53 11.53
C LEU A 74 4.76 -1.49 11.39
N ALA A 75 3.53 -1.00 11.34
CA ALA A 75 2.36 -1.85 11.12
C ALA A 75 2.45 -2.61 9.78
N LEU A 76 3.03 -2.00 8.73
CA LEU A 76 3.25 -2.69 7.45
C LEU A 76 4.21 -3.87 7.56
N LYS A 77 5.22 -3.79 8.43
CA LYS A 77 6.18 -4.88 8.67
C LYS A 77 5.51 -6.13 9.25
N HIS A 78 4.37 -5.96 9.92
CA HIS A 78 3.64 -7.05 10.57
C HIS A 78 2.46 -7.57 9.76
N LEU A 79 2.28 -7.10 8.51
CA LEU A 79 1.24 -7.60 7.62
C LEU A 79 1.54 -9.04 7.19
N PRO A 80 0.63 -10.00 7.45
CA PRO A 80 0.81 -11.39 7.02
C PRO A 80 0.97 -11.49 5.51
N GLY A 81 1.99 -12.23 5.05
CA GLY A 81 2.22 -12.48 3.62
C GLY A 81 2.79 -11.31 2.82
N VAL A 82 3.12 -10.18 3.46
CA VAL A 82 3.63 -8.97 2.79
C VAL A 82 5.03 -8.64 3.30
N GLY A 83 5.98 -8.49 2.37
CA GLY A 83 7.32 -8.03 2.67
C GLY A 83 7.42 -6.51 2.54
N LEU A 84 7.84 -5.82 3.61
CA LEU A 84 8.22 -4.40 3.53
C LEU A 84 9.67 -4.30 3.05
N VAL A 85 9.86 -3.73 1.86
CA VAL A 85 11.18 -3.41 1.29
C VAL A 85 11.35 -1.90 1.32
N VAL A 86 12.49 -1.45 1.84
CA VAL A 86 12.92 -0.05 1.75
C VAL A 86 14.11 -0.04 0.82
N ASP A 87 13.99 0.70 -0.26
CA ASP A 87 15.11 0.90 -1.18
C ASP A 87 16.16 1.78 -0.50
N ASP A 88 17.35 1.24 -0.29
CA ASP A 88 18.51 1.93 0.28
C ASP A 88 19.46 2.47 -0.80
N HIS A 89 19.07 2.34 -2.08
CA HIS A 89 19.81 2.88 -3.20
C HIS A 89 19.90 4.40 -3.11
N ASP A 90 21.12 4.94 -3.04
CA ASP A 90 21.36 6.36 -3.26
C ASP A 90 21.20 6.64 -4.75
N PRO A 91 20.20 7.43 -5.19
CA PRO A 91 19.97 7.71 -6.60
C PRO A 91 21.10 8.54 -7.25
N ARG A 92 22.11 8.95 -6.47
CA ARG A 92 23.31 9.67 -6.93
C ARG A 92 24.51 8.76 -7.23
N THR A 93 24.45 7.48 -6.87
CA THR A 93 25.55 6.50 -7.05
C THR A 93 25.11 5.38 -7.97
#